data_AF-A0AAV2E9Y6-F1
#
_entry.id   AF-A0AAV2E9Y6-F1
#
_cell.length_a   1.000
_cell.length_b   1.000
_cell.length_c   1.000
_cell.angle_alpha   90.00
_cell.angle_beta   90.00
_cell.angle_gamma   90.00
#
_symmetry.space_group_name_H-M   'P 1'
#
loop_
_entity.id
_entity.type
_entity.pdbx_description
1 polymer ?
#
loop_
_entity_poly.entity_id
_entity_poly.type
_entity_poly.pdbx_seq_one_letter_code
_entity_poly.pdbx_strand_id
1 'polypeptide(L)'
;MKLIWSPELTTKAYLDTVKACGVSQESGVAELVSAMAAGWNAKFMVETWSRGGPLATSIGLAVASRHSGGRNVCVVPDENSRSEYLQALRQASGGNSINILPAANQVVVGEPEEVMQGLEGIDFLVVDSRRKDFARVLRAAKLSARGAVLVCKNASSKQAASFRWRR
;
A
#
# COMPACT_ATOMS: atom_id res chain seq x y z
N MET A 1 22.92 11.36 0.66
CA MET A 1 22.09 11.30 -0.56
C MET A 1 20.89 12.21 -0.33
N LYS A 2 20.67 13.25 -1.13
CA LYS A 2 19.55 14.18 -0.95
C LYS A 2 18.32 13.54 -1.61
N LEU A 3 17.34 13.13 -0.83
CA LEU A 3 16.12 12.56 -1.35
C LEU A 3 15.24 13.71 -1.85
N ILE A 4 14.95 13.72 -3.15
CA ILE A 4 14.20 14.79 -3.80
C ILE A 4 12.84 14.21 -4.17
N TRP A 5 11.79 14.76 -3.58
CA TRP A 5 10.42 14.49 -3.97
C TRP A 5 10.23 14.76 -5.48
N SER A 6 9.55 13.88 -6.22
CA SER A 6 9.25 14.10 -7.65
C SER A 6 7.79 14.53 -7.86
N PRO A 7 7.54 15.82 -8.14
CA PRO A 7 6.20 16.30 -8.48
C PRO A 7 5.61 15.60 -9.71
N GLU A 8 6.44 15.25 -10.69
CA GLU A 8 6.00 14.62 -11.93
C GLU A 8 5.46 13.21 -11.69
N LEU A 9 6.14 12.40 -10.88
CA LEU A 9 5.68 11.06 -10.51
C LEU A 9 4.43 11.14 -9.62
N THR A 10 4.39 12.09 -8.68
CA THR A 10 3.23 12.36 -7.83
C THR A 10 1.98 12.62 -8.67
N THR A 11 2.03 13.58 -9.60
CA THR A 11 0.86 13.97 -10.40
C THR A 11 0.40 12.85 -11.31
N LYS A 12 1.32 12.12 -11.97
CA LYS A 12 0.96 10.99 -12.82
C LYS A 12 0.29 9.86 -12.04
N ALA A 13 0.85 9.49 -10.88
CA ALA A 13 0.29 8.43 -10.05
C ALA A 13 -1.09 8.80 -9.50
N TYR A 14 -1.27 10.06 -9.07
CA TYR A 14 -2.58 10.56 -8.62
C TYR A 14 -3.63 10.41 -9.73
N LEU A 15 -3.38 10.99 -10.91
CA LEU A 15 -4.34 11.02 -12.02
C LEU A 15 -4.68 9.62 -12.54
N ASP A 16 -3.68 8.73 -12.64
CA ASP A 16 -3.93 7.37 -13.10
C ASP A 16 -4.63 6.52 -12.03
N THR A 17 -4.46 6.83 -10.75
CA THR A 17 -5.24 6.20 -9.67
C THR A 17 -6.70 6.66 -9.72
N VAL A 18 -6.97 7.95 -9.94
CA VAL A 18 -8.34 8.47 -10.14
C VAL A 18 -9.02 7.73 -11.30
N LYS A 19 -8.31 7.56 -12.43
CA LYS A 19 -8.85 6.80 -13.59
C LYS A 19 -9.08 5.33 -13.26
N ALA A 20 -8.20 4.70 -12.49
CA ALA A 20 -8.27 3.28 -12.17
C ALA A 20 -9.40 2.96 -11.18
N CYS A 21 -9.57 3.78 -10.14
CA CYS A 21 -10.62 3.62 -9.13
C CYS A 21 -11.99 4.13 -9.58
N GLY A 22 -12.03 4.99 -10.61
CA GLY A 22 -13.23 5.72 -11.01
C GLY A 22 -13.60 6.82 -10.01
N VAL A 23 -14.51 7.72 -10.41
CA VAL A 23 -15.00 8.79 -9.55
C VAL A 23 -16.07 8.22 -8.61
N SER A 24 -15.66 7.64 -7.48
CA SER A 24 -16.54 7.23 -6.39
C SER A 24 -16.36 8.15 -5.18
N GLN A 25 -17.39 8.27 -4.33
CA GLN A 25 -17.41 9.24 -3.21
C GLN A 25 -16.31 8.99 -2.13
N GLU A 26 -15.64 7.83 -2.17
CA GLU A 26 -14.55 7.44 -1.24
C GLU A 26 -13.13 7.56 -1.86
N SER A 27 -13.02 8.07 -3.10
CA SER A 27 -11.82 8.18 -3.96
C SER A 27 -10.84 9.31 -3.57
N GLY A 28 -10.51 9.44 -2.28
CA GLY A 28 -9.47 10.38 -1.81
C GLY A 28 -8.19 9.71 -1.29
N VAL A 29 -8.36 8.59 -0.57
CA VAL A 29 -7.26 7.98 0.18
C VAL A 29 -6.30 7.24 -0.75
N ALA A 30 -6.80 6.54 -1.75
CA ALA A 30 -5.96 5.75 -2.65
C ALA A 30 -5.05 6.64 -3.51
N GLU A 31 -5.60 7.75 -3.96
CA GLU A 31 -5.00 8.77 -4.80
C GLU A 31 -3.93 9.53 -4.02
N LEU A 32 -4.21 9.88 -2.77
CA LEU A 32 -3.21 10.46 -1.87
C LEU A 32 -2.06 9.48 -1.61
N VAL A 33 -2.37 8.22 -1.30
CA VAL A 33 -1.35 7.20 -1.03
C VAL A 33 -0.48 6.93 -2.25
N SER A 34 -1.07 6.82 -3.44
CA SER A 34 -0.31 6.60 -4.67
C SER A 34 0.58 7.79 -5.02
N ALA A 35 0.07 9.02 -4.86
CA ALA A 35 0.82 10.25 -5.03
C ALA A 35 2.02 10.34 -4.08
N MET A 36 1.84 9.92 -2.81
CA MET A 36 2.91 9.84 -1.82
C MET A 36 3.96 8.81 -2.17
N ALA A 37 3.56 7.60 -2.56
CA ALA A 37 4.48 6.52 -2.91
C ALA A 37 5.30 6.86 -4.17
N ALA A 38 4.66 7.37 -5.21
CA ALA A 38 5.32 7.75 -6.45
C ALA A 38 6.20 9.01 -6.25
N GLY A 39 5.72 10.00 -5.50
CA GLY A 39 6.48 11.20 -5.17
C GLY A 39 7.74 10.93 -4.36
N TRP A 40 7.67 9.96 -3.44
CA TRP A 40 8.84 9.43 -2.73
C TRP A 40 9.80 8.64 -3.63
N ASN A 41 9.37 8.32 -4.86
CA ASN A 41 10.05 7.39 -5.77
C ASN A 41 10.37 6.06 -5.06
N ALA A 42 9.35 5.53 -4.38
CA ALA A 42 9.41 4.30 -3.60
C ALA A 42 9.79 3.11 -4.49
N LYS A 43 10.78 2.33 -4.07
CA LYS A 43 11.24 1.13 -4.78
C LYS A 43 10.68 -0.14 -4.17
N PHE A 44 10.34 -0.12 -2.88
CA PHE A 44 9.75 -1.25 -2.19
C PHE A 44 8.60 -0.81 -1.30
N MET A 45 7.40 -0.94 -1.85
CA MET A 45 6.12 -0.67 -1.20
C MET A 45 5.56 -1.93 -0.56
N VAL A 46 5.03 -1.83 0.65
CA VAL A 46 4.34 -2.93 1.32
C VAL A 46 3.00 -2.43 1.86
N GLU A 47 1.96 -3.22 1.74
CA GLU A 47 0.70 -3.01 2.44
C GLU A 47 0.27 -4.26 3.20
N THR A 48 -0.53 -4.07 4.24
CA THR A 48 -1.31 -5.15 4.85
C THR A 48 -2.77 -5.03 4.46
N TRP A 49 -3.33 -6.13 3.96
CA TRP A 49 -4.74 -6.21 3.56
C TRP A 49 -5.49 -7.22 4.43
N SER A 50 -6.74 -6.90 4.72
CA SER A 50 -7.65 -7.73 5.52
C SER A 50 -8.81 -8.17 4.65
N ARG A 51 -9.32 -9.37 4.89
CA ARG A 51 -10.50 -9.91 4.21
C ARG A 51 -11.67 -8.91 4.19
N GLY A 52 -12.36 -8.78 3.06
CA GLY A 52 -13.40 -7.79 2.83
C GLY A 52 -12.93 -6.33 2.76
N GLY A 53 -11.61 -6.08 2.80
CA GLY A 53 -11.04 -4.74 2.76
C GLY A 53 -11.12 -4.09 1.36
N PRO A 54 -11.24 -2.76 1.28
CA PRO A 54 -11.29 -2.07 -0.01
C PRO A 54 -9.97 -2.21 -0.77
N LEU A 55 -10.06 -2.36 -2.09
CA LEU A 55 -8.90 -2.54 -2.98
C LEU A 55 -8.31 -1.24 -3.50
N ALA A 56 -8.96 -0.09 -3.27
CA ALA A 56 -8.53 1.18 -3.84
C ALA A 56 -7.07 1.52 -3.49
N THR A 57 -6.64 1.27 -2.24
CA THR A 57 -5.23 1.45 -1.85
C THR A 57 -4.29 0.53 -2.62
N SER A 58 -4.64 -0.75 -2.76
CA SER A 58 -3.86 -1.73 -3.51
C SER A 58 -3.70 -1.34 -4.98
N ILE A 59 -4.76 -0.81 -5.58
CA ILE A 59 -4.75 -0.26 -6.94
C ILE A 59 -3.84 0.95 -7.02
N GLY A 60 -3.96 1.90 -6.07
CA GLY A 60 -3.09 3.07 -5.99
C GLY A 60 -1.61 2.72 -5.84
N LEU A 61 -1.26 1.73 -5.02
CA LEU A 61 0.11 1.25 -4.88
C LEU A 61 0.62 0.54 -6.14
N ALA A 62 -0.25 -0.14 -6.88
CA ALA A 62 0.10 -0.74 -8.18
C ALA A 62 0.38 0.32 -9.24
N VAL A 63 -0.40 1.41 -9.23
CA VAL A 63 -0.16 2.57 -10.10
C VAL A 63 1.16 3.26 -9.71
N ALA A 64 1.39 3.49 -8.43
CA ALA A 64 2.60 4.15 -7.94
C ALA A 64 3.87 3.35 -8.28
N SER A 65 3.85 2.03 -8.12
CA SER A 65 5.00 1.17 -8.43
C SER A 65 5.38 1.18 -9.91
N ARG A 66 4.39 1.25 -10.81
CA ARG A 66 4.63 1.43 -12.25
C ARG A 66 5.32 2.75 -12.56
N HIS A 67 4.87 3.85 -11.95
CA HIS A 67 5.46 5.18 -12.18
C HIS A 67 6.85 5.33 -11.55
N SER A 68 7.08 4.75 -10.37
CA SER A 68 8.38 4.78 -9.71
C SER A 68 9.36 3.72 -10.23
N GLY A 69 8.92 2.76 -11.06
CA GLY A 69 9.71 1.58 -11.41
C GLY A 69 10.10 0.74 -10.17
N GLY A 70 9.23 0.75 -9.16
CA GLY A 70 9.37 -0.04 -7.94
C GLY A 70 8.54 -1.32 -7.98
N ARG A 71 8.56 -2.07 -6.89
CA ARG A 71 7.65 -3.20 -6.65
C ARG A 71 6.76 -2.93 -5.46
N ASN A 72 5.58 -3.55 -5.43
CA ASN A 72 4.77 -3.58 -4.23
C ASN A 72 4.44 -5.01 -3.79
N VAL A 73 4.21 -5.16 -2.48
CA VAL A 73 3.82 -6.43 -1.84
C VAL A 73 2.54 -6.19 -1.04
N CYS A 74 1.57 -7.08 -1.19
CA CYS A 74 0.38 -7.12 -0.36
C CYS A 74 0.47 -8.32 0.58
N VAL A 75 0.45 -8.07 1.89
CA VAL A 75 0.46 -9.13 2.92
C VAL A 75 -0.97 -9.43 3.34
N VAL A 76 -1.35 -10.70 3.24
CA VAL A 76 -2.68 -11.22 3.62
C VAL A 76 -2.53 -12.34 4.66
N PRO A 77 -3.47 -12.49 5.60
CA PRO A 77 -3.28 -13.39 6.74
C PRO A 77 -3.36 -14.88 6.38
N ASP A 78 -4.15 -15.24 5.37
CA ASP A 78 -4.42 -16.64 5.00
C ASP A 78 -4.73 -16.80 3.50
N GLU A 79 -4.73 -18.04 3.02
CA GLU A 79 -4.94 -18.37 1.59
C GLU A 79 -6.36 -18.06 1.11
N ASN A 80 -7.34 -18.09 2.02
CA ASN A 80 -8.71 -17.68 1.70
C ASN A 80 -8.77 -16.17 1.41
N SER A 81 -8.07 -15.38 2.22
CA SER A 81 -7.94 -13.92 2.04
C SER A 81 -7.16 -13.60 0.77
N ARG A 82 -6.14 -14.38 0.42
CA ARG A 82 -5.45 -14.27 -0.88
C ARG A 82 -6.41 -14.51 -2.03
N SER A 83 -7.18 -15.59 -1.97
CA SER A 83 -8.13 -15.95 -3.03
C SER A 83 -9.18 -14.85 -3.22
N GLU A 84 -9.73 -14.34 -2.12
CA GLU A 84 -10.70 -13.24 -2.13
C GLU A 84 -10.10 -11.95 -2.69
N TYR A 85 -8.90 -11.57 -2.24
CA TYR A 85 -8.17 -10.42 -2.74
C TYR A 85 -7.93 -10.50 -4.26
N LEU A 86 -7.43 -11.64 -4.75
CA LEU A 86 -7.17 -11.85 -6.17
C LEU A 86 -8.47 -11.88 -6.99
N GLN A 87 -9.54 -12.47 -6.46
CA GLN A 87 -10.85 -12.46 -7.11
C GLN A 87 -11.40 -11.04 -7.22
N ALA A 88 -11.35 -10.26 -6.14
CA ALA A 88 -11.82 -8.88 -6.13
C ALA A 88 -10.99 -7.99 -7.07
N LEU A 89 -9.67 -8.20 -7.16
CA LEU A 89 -8.82 -7.50 -8.14
C LEU A 89 -9.19 -7.83 -9.58
N ARG A 90 -9.47 -9.10 -9.89
CA ARG A 90 -9.92 -9.53 -11.23
C ARG A 90 -11.25 -8.87 -11.59
N GLN A 91 -12.20 -8.82 -10.65
CA GLN A 91 -13.49 -8.17 -10.85
C GLN A 91 -13.34 -6.66 -11.08
N ALA A 92 -12.50 -5.98 -10.29
CA ALA A 92 -12.22 -4.56 -10.45
C ALA A 92 -11.52 -4.24 -11.78
N SER A 93 -10.72 -5.17 -12.31
CA SER A 93 -10.00 -4.99 -13.58
C SER A 93 -10.84 -5.33 -14.82
N GLY A 94 -11.96 -6.03 -14.67
CA GLY A 94 -12.81 -6.49 -15.77
C GLY A 94 -13.63 -5.41 -16.47
N GLY A 95 -13.60 -4.16 -15.98
CA GLY A 95 -14.38 -3.03 -16.54
C GLY A 95 -13.57 -1.86 -17.10
N ASN A 96 -12.28 -1.73 -16.77
CA ASN A 96 -11.45 -0.58 -17.14
C ASN A 96 -10.23 -1.01 -17.96
N SER A 97 -9.95 -0.30 -19.07
CA SER A 97 -8.85 -0.54 -20.03
C SER A 97 -7.44 -0.35 -19.47
N ILE A 98 -7.26 -0.29 -18.16
CA ILE A 98 -5.93 -0.23 -17.54
C ILE A 98 -5.59 -1.65 -17.07
N ASN A 99 -4.62 -2.26 -17.74
CA ASN A 99 -3.97 -3.51 -17.34
C ASN A 99 -3.25 -3.28 -15.99
N ILE A 100 -4.00 -3.23 -14.88
CA ILE A 100 -3.51 -3.13 -13.50
C ILE A 100 -3.24 -4.54 -12.92
N LEU A 101 -3.73 -5.60 -13.56
CA LEU A 101 -3.52 -7.00 -13.13
C LEU A 101 -2.07 -7.47 -13.39
N PRO A 102 -1.61 -8.53 -12.69
CA PRO A 102 -0.97 -8.55 -11.37
C PRO A 102 0.57 -8.36 -11.42
N ALA A 103 1.14 -7.76 -12.45
CA ALA A 103 2.60 -7.63 -12.55
C ALA A 103 3.23 -6.80 -11.41
N ALA A 104 2.44 -5.95 -10.75
CA ALA A 104 2.90 -5.01 -9.73
C ALA A 104 2.77 -5.53 -8.28
N ASN A 105 1.84 -6.47 -7.99
CA ASN A 105 1.50 -6.88 -6.63
C ASN A 105 1.90 -8.32 -6.34
N GLN A 106 3.00 -8.48 -5.60
CA GLN A 106 3.36 -9.77 -5.00
C GLN A 106 2.49 -9.99 -3.74
N VAL A 107 1.55 -10.93 -3.79
CA VAL A 107 0.75 -11.30 -2.62
C VAL A 107 1.52 -12.33 -1.78
N VAL A 108 1.75 -12.00 -0.51
CA VAL A 108 2.42 -12.87 0.47
C VAL A 108 1.41 -13.27 1.54
N VAL A 109 1.33 -14.57 1.80
CA VAL A 109 0.45 -15.13 2.83
C VAL A 109 1.22 -15.34 4.11
N GLY A 110 0.68 -14.87 5.23
CA GLY A 110 1.21 -15.13 6.56
C GLY A 110 0.78 -14.06 7.57
N GLU A 111 1.10 -14.30 8.84
CA GLU A 111 0.85 -13.31 9.88
C GLU A 111 1.63 -12.02 9.58
N PRO A 112 0.98 -10.85 9.51
CA PRO A 112 1.63 -9.65 8.98
C PRO A 112 2.88 -9.20 9.72
N GLU A 113 2.95 -9.44 11.02
CA GLU A 113 4.13 -9.14 11.83
C GLU A 113 5.32 -10.04 11.45
N GLU A 114 5.09 -11.35 11.29
CA GLU A 114 6.13 -12.33 10.93
C GLU A 114 6.64 -12.10 9.51
N VAL A 115 5.72 -11.90 8.56
CA VAL A 115 6.06 -11.56 7.17
C VAL A 115 6.92 -10.30 7.14
N MET A 116 6.54 -9.27 7.90
CA MET A 116 7.26 -8.00 7.95
C MET A 116 8.71 -8.13 8.43
N GLN A 117 8.99 -9.02 9.39
CA GLN A 117 10.34 -9.27 9.90
C GLN A 117 11.28 -9.86 8.82
N GLY A 118 10.71 -10.59 7.85
CA GLY A 118 11.44 -11.18 6.73
C GLY A 118 11.69 -10.23 5.55
N LEU A 119 11.03 -9.07 5.52
CA LEU A 119 11.18 -8.08 4.44
C LEU A 119 12.25 -7.06 4.80
N GLU A 120 13.08 -6.67 3.82
CA GLU A 120 14.18 -5.71 4.01
C GLU A 120 14.13 -4.57 3.01
N GLY A 121 14.52 -3.37 3.46
CA GLY A 121 14.66 -2.20 2.60
C GLY A 121 13.33 -1.55 2.23
N ILE A 122 12.30 -1.67 3.07
CA ILE A 122 10.99 -1.07 2.84
C ILE A 122 11.13 0.45 2.85
N ASP A 123 10.73 1.11 1.77
CA ASP A 123 10.76 2.57 1.68
C ASP A 123 9.36 3.19 1.60
N PHE A 124 8.31 2.37 1.55
CA PHE A 124 6.93 2.81 1.71
C PHE A 124 6.07 1.71 2.35
N LEU A 125 5.39 1.98 3.47
CA LEU A 125 4.55 1.01 4.16
C LEU A 125 3.15 1.58 4.41
N VAL A 126 2.11 0.81 4.10
CA VAL A 126 0.73 1.13 4.43
C VAL A 126 0.14 0.09 5.39
N VAL A 127 -0.37 0.55 6.53
CA VAL A 127 -1.10 -0.27 7.51
C VAL A 127 -2.47 0.30 7.81
N ASP A 128 -3.42 -0.55 8.20
CA ASP A 128 -4.72 -0.12 8.70
C ASP A 128 -4.74 -0.12 10.24
N SER A 129 -4.87 1.06 10.85
CA SER A 129 -4.89 1.24 12.30
C SER A 129 -6.15 0.75 13.00
N ARG A 130 -7.14 0.21 12.27
CA ARG A 130 -8.24 -0.57 12.88
C ARG A 130 -7.80 -1.96 13.29
N ARG A 131 -6.70 -2.47 12.73
CA ARG A 131 -6.16 -3.77 13.08
C ARG A 131 -5.40 -3.70 14.40
N LYS A 132 -5.57 -4.70 15.25
CA LYS A 132 -4.92 -4.74 16.57
C LYS A 132 -3.39 -4.85 16.49
N ASP A 133 -2.87 -5.38 15.39
CA ASP A 133 -1.45 -5.66 15.18
C ASP A 133 -0.71 -4.53 14.44
N PHE A 134 -1.38 -3.46 14.00
CA PHE A 134 -0.77 -2.42 13.15
C PHE A 134 0.52 -1.83 13.75
N ALA A 135 0.53 -1.61 15.06
CA ALA A 135 1.67 -1.08 15.80
C ALA A 135 2.86 -2.05 15.82
N ARG A 136 2.60 -3.36 15.82
CA ARG A 136 3.63 -4.40 15.79
C ARG A 136 4.22 -4.54 14.39
N VAL A 137 3.36 -4.53 13.37
CA VAL A 137 3.78 -4.49 11.95
C VAL A 137 4.69 -3.28 11.70
N LEU A 138 4.31 -2.09 12.18
CA LEU A 138 5.12 -0.88 12.05
C LEU A 138 6.51 -0.98 12.69
N ARG A 139 6.62 -1.67 13.84
CA ARG A 139 7.89 -1.87 14.54
C ARG A 139 8.76 -2.96 13.90
N ALA A 140 8.14 -3.97 13.32
CA ALA A 140 8.84 -5.06 12.64
C ALA A 140 9.47 -4.64 11.30
N ALA A 141 9.03 -3.53 10.72
CA ALA A 141 9.47 -3.08 9.40
C ALA A 141 10.96 -2.69 9.37
N LYS A 142 11.76 -3.43 8.60
CA LYS A 142 13.16 -3.08 8.30
C LYS A 142 13.21 -2.05 7.17
N LEU A 143 13.34 -0.78 7.55
CA LEU A 143 13.25 0.36 6.64
C LEU A 143 14.51 0.52 5.78
N SER A 144 14.33 1.10 4.59
CA SER A 144 15.42 1.45 3.68
C SER A 144 16.39 2.46 4.29
N ALA A 145 17.69 2.31 3.99
CA ALA A 145 18.71 3.29 4.34
C ALA A 145 18.49 4.66 3.66
N ARG A 146 17.64 4.73 2.63
CA ARG A 146 17.19 5.98 2.01
C ARG A 146 16.15 6.74 2.87
N GLY A 147 15.62 6.12 3.91
CA GLY A 147 14.41 6.58 4.60
C GLY A 147 13.16 5.94 4.02
N ALA A 148 12.04 6.11 4.72
CA ALA A 148 10.77 5.50 4.36
C ALA A 148 9.58 6.38 4.74
N VAL A 149 8.46 6.19 4.04
CA VAL A 149 7.16 6.78 4.37
C VAL A 149 6.25 5.70 4.96
N LEU A 150 5.72 5.95 6.15
CA LEU A 150 4.79 5.04 6.84
C LEU A 150 3.39 5.68 6.87
N VAL A 151 2.41 5.01 6.27
CA VAL A 151 1.03 5.47 6.17
C VAL A 151 0.15 4.61 7.07
N CYS A 152 -0.55 5.26 7.99
CA CYS A 152 -1.53 4.65 8.87
C CYS A 152 -2.94 5.06 8.43
N LYS A 153 -3.68 4.16 7.78
CA LYS A 153 -5.09 4.39 7.44
C LYS A 153 -5.94 4.27 8.70
N ASN A 154 -7.06 5.00 8.75
CA ASN A 154 -8.02 4.95 9.86
C ASN A 154 -7.38 5.29 11.23
N ALA A 155 -6.45 6.25 11.23
CA ALA A 155 -5.69 6.66 12.41
C ALA A 155 -6.52 7.43 13.46
N SER A 156 -7.79 7.74 13.20
CA SER A 156 -8.73 8.27 14.20
C SER A 156 -9.37 7.18 15.07
N SER A 157 -9.03 5.91 14.86
CA SER A 157 -9.57 4.80 15.65
C SER A 157 -9.10 4.89 17.12
N LYS A 158 -9.92 4.40 18.06
CA LYS A 158 -9.54 4.31 19.49
C LYS A 158 -8.21 3.56 19.70
N GLN A 159 -7.91 2.59 18.82
CA GLN A 159 -6.66 1.82 18.84
C GLN A 159 -5.46 2.65 18.37
N ALA A 160 -5.66 3.55 17.41
CA ALA A 160 -4.62 4.46 16.93
C ALA A 160 -4.28 5.55 17.95
N ALA A 161 -5.27 6.03 18.72
CA ALA A 161 -5.08 7.10 19.71
C ALA A 161 -4.09 6.76 20.82
N SER A 162 -3.90 5.47 21.15
CA SER A 162 -2.93 5.02 22.16
C SER A 162 -1.54 4.73 21.58
N PHE A 163 -1.39 4.71 20.26
CA PHE A 163 -0.11 4.43 19.63
C PHE A 163 0.82 5.63 19.75
N ARG A 164 2.03 5.36 20.26
CA ARG A 164 3.13 6.31 20.25
C ARG A 164 4.32 5.67 19.55
N TRP A 165 4.78 6.33 18.49
CA TRP A 165 6.06 5.98 17.89
C TRP A 165 7.17 6.30 18.89
N ARG A 166 7.85 5.26 19.39
CA ARG A 166 9.06 5.41 20.20
C ARG A 166 10.20 4.87 19.35
N ARG A 167 11.19 5.73 19.14
CA ARG A 167 12.39 5.43 18.36
C ARG A 167 13.37 4.62 19.19
#